data_AF-A0A1F5SDK3-F1
#
_entry.id   AF-A0A1F5SDK3-F1
#
_cell.length_a   1.000
_cell.length_b   1.000
_cell.length_c   1.000
_cell.angle_alpha   90.00
_cell.angle_beta   90.00
_cell.angle_gamma   90.00
#
_symmetry.space_group_name_H-M   'P 1'
#
loop_
_entity.id
_entity.type
_entity.pdbx_description
1 polymer ?
#
loop_
_entity_poly.entity_id
_entity_poly.type
_entity_poly.pdbx_seq_one_letter_code
_entity_poly.pdbx_strand_id
1 'polypeptide(L)' 'MLDRELIKKIMQIKQESGLTLHDLSKNLDLQVSTIERWFKTNRINKVYARLVKEKLQIE' A
#
# COMPACT_ATOMS: atom_id res chain seq x y z
N MET A 1 9.30 12.84 5.73
CA MET A 1 10.18 12.06 4.82
C MET A 1 9.60 10.68 4.46
N LEU A 2 8.30 10.41 4.59
CA LEU A 2 7.83 9.06 4.96
C LEU A 2 6.79 8.38 4.04
N ASP A 3 6.34 9.03 2.96
CA ASP A 3 5.27 8.45 2.12
C ASP A 3 5.81 7.54 1.00
N ARG A 4 6.97 7.88 0.42
CA ARG A 4 7.56 7.15 -0.73
C ARG A 4 8.14 5.79 -0.32
N GLU A 5 8.74 5.71 0.87
CA GLU A 5 9.31 4.45 1.37
C GLU A 5 8.22 3.43 1.70
N LEU A 6 7.09 3.88 2.24
CA LEU A 6 5.95 3.00 2.50
C LEU A 6 5.39 2.42 1.19
N ILE A 7 5.24 3.23 0.14
CA ILE A 7 4.84 2.71 -1.18
C ILE A 7 5.81 1.65 -1.71
N LYS A 8 7.12 1.90 -1.59
CA LYS A 8 8.12 0.91 -1.98
C LYS A 8 7.98 -0.39 -1.18
N LYS A 9 7.79 -0.33 0.14
CA LYS A 9 7.54 -1.52 0.98
C LYS A 9 6.28 -2.27 0.53
N ILE A 10 5.17 -1.57 0.26
CA ILE A 10 3.93 -2.20 -0.24
C ILE A 10 4.17 -2.89 -1.58
N MET A 11 4.89 -2.24 -2.51
CA MET A 11 5.24 -2.83 -3.80
C MET A 11 6.11 -4.08 -3.64
N GLN A 12 7.07 -4.05 -2.71
CA GLN A 12 7.93 -5.19 -2.42
C GLN A 12 7.14 -6.36 -1.85
N ILE A 13 6.31 -6.13 -0.82
CA ILE A 13 5.42 -7.18 -0.26
C ILE A 13 4.53 -7.78 -1.34
N LYS A 14 3.97 -6.93 -2.22
CA LYS A 14 3.16 -7.40 -3.35
C LYS A 14 3.94 -8.35 -4.25
N GLN A 15 5.21 -8.04 -4.55
CA GLN A 15 6.06 -8.87 -5.41
C GLN A 15 6.48 -10.17 -4.70
N GLU A 16 6.92 -10.09 -3.45
CA GLU A 16 7.40 -11.23 -2.66
C GLU A 16 6.27 -12.22 -2.35
N SER A 17 5.08 -11.73 -2.03
CA SER A 17 3.91 -12.56 -1.73
C SER A 17 3.08 -12.93 -2.97
N GLY A 18 3.48 -12.49 -4.17
CA GLY A 18 2.74 -12.78 -5.40
C GLY A 18 1.33 -12.16 -5.46
N LEU A 19 1.06 -11.12 -4.68
CA LEU A 19 -0.28 -10.52 -4.55
C LEU A 19 -0.65 -9.69 -5.78
N THR A 20 -1.94 -9.69 -6.11
CA THR A 20 -2.54 -8.76 -7.07
C THR A 20 -2.96 -7.44 -6.40
N LEU A 21 -3.32 -6.44 -7.20
CA LEU A 21 -3.91 -5.21 -6.65
C LEU A 21 -5.27 -5.48 -5.99
N HIS A 22 -6.01 -6.49 -6.47
CA HIS A 22 -7.26 -6.92 -5.87
C HIS A 22 -7.05 -7.54 -4.48
N ASP A 23 -5.97 -8.30 -4.30
CA ASP A 23 -5.66 -8.89 -2.99
C ASP A 23 -5.24 -7.81 -1.99
N LEU A 24 -4.41 -6.85 -2.42
CA LEU A 24 -4.08 -5.68 -1.61
C LEU A 24 -5.34 -4.87 -1.25
N SER A 25 -6.26 -4.71 -2.20
CA SER A 25 -7.54 -4.04 -1.99
C SER A 25 -8.36 -4.74 -0.90
N LYS A 26 -8.47 -6.07 -0.94
CA LYS A 26 -9.15 -6.86 0.10
C LYS A 26 -8.45 -6.77 1.45
N ASN A 27 -7.13 -6.92 1.48
CA ASN A 27 -6.36 -6.89 2.73
C ASN A 27 -6.44 -5.52 3.40
N LEU A 28 -6.31 -4.46 2.61
CA LEU A 28 -6.33 -3.08 3.11
C LEU A 28 -7.73 -2.54 3.33
N ASP A 29 -8.77 -3.22 2.83
CA ASP A 29 -10.15 -2.73 2.78
C ASP A 29 -10.25 -1.37 2.06
N LEU A 30 -9.63 -1.29 0.88
CA LEU A 30 -9.54 -0.09 0.06
C LEU A 30 -9.91 -0.39 -1.39
N GLN A 31 -10.41 0.61 -2.11
CA GLN A 31 -10.64 0.47 -3.55
C GLN A 31 -9.32 0.25 -4.31
N VAL A 32 -9.34 -0.65 -5.31
CA VAL A 32 -8.20 -0.90 -6.21
C VAL A 32 -7.68 0.40 -6.85
N SER A 33 -8.57 1.29 -7.27
CA SER A 33 -8.24 2.61 -7.84
C SER A 33 -7.39 3.48 -6.91
N THR A 34 -7.59 3.37 -5.59
CA THR A 34 -6.81 4.09 -4.59
C THR A 34 -5.38 3.58 -4.56
N ILE A 35 -5.20 2.25 -4.57
CA ILE A 35 -3.88 1.60 -4.57
C ILE A 35 -3.16 1.86 -5.89
N GLU A 36 -3.87 1.79 -7.03
CA GLU A 36 -3.32 2.16 -8.34
C GLU A 36 -2.80 3.59 -8.36
N ARG A 37 -3.59 4.54 -7.83
CA ARG A 37 -3.18 5.95 -7.74
C ARG A 37 -1.91 6.09 -6.92
N TRP A 38 -1.78 5.37 -5.80
CA TRP A 38 -0.59 5.41 -4.97
C TRP A 38 0.65 4.92 -5.70
N PHE A 39 0.54 3.82 -6.44
CA PHE A 39 1.65 3.27 -7.21
C PHE A 39 2.04 4.18 -8.38
N LYS A 40 1.05 4.78 -9.08
CA LYS A 40 1.30 5.74 -10.16
C LYS A 40 1.94 7.04 -9.67
N THR A 41 1.44 7.57 -8.55
CA THR A 41 1.88 8.89 -8.04
C THR A 41 3.02 8.82 -7.03
N ASN A 42 3.33 7.62 -6.54
CA ASN A 42 4.27 7.36 -5.46
C ASN A 42 3.97 8.23 -4.21
N ARG A 43 2.68 8.34 -3.88
CA ARG A 43 2.16 9.17 -2.79
C ARG A 43 1.04 8.45 -2.05
N ILE A 44 1.13 8.44 -0.74
CA ILE A 44 0.08 8.05 0.19
C ILE A 44 -0.10 9.18 1.20
N ASN A 45 -1.33 9.42 1.65
CA ASN A 45 -1.56 10.42 2.70
C ASN A 45 -1.32 9.79 4.09
N LYS A 46 -1.18 10.63 5.12
CA LYS A 46 -0.89 10.17 6.49
C LYS A 46 -1.95 9.23 7.07
N VAL A 47 -3.23 9.45 6.74
CA VAL A 47 -4.35 8.63 7.25
C VAL A 47 -4.23 7.21 6.71
N TYR A 48 -4.07 7.07 5.40
CA TYR A 48 -3.87 5.77 4.76
C TYR A 48 -2.53 5.14 5.11
N ALA A 49 -1.47 5.93 5.26
CA ALA A 49 -0.17 5.42 5.66
C ALA A 49 -0.24 4.71 7.02
N ARG A 50 -0.96 5.29 7.98
CA ARG A 50 -1.19 4.67 9.29
C ARG A 50 -1.98 3.36 9.16
N LEU A 51 -3.09 3.39 8.42
CA LEU A 51 -3.93 2.20 8.21
C LEU A 51 -3.16 1.05 7.54
N VAL A 52 -2.34 1.37 6.54
CA VAL A 52 -1.53 0.35 5.83
C VAL A 52 -0.47 -0.23 6.76
N LYS A 53 0.20 0.61 7.56
CA LYS A 53 1.17 0.12 8.56
C LYS A 53 0.53 -0.82 9.58
N GLU A 54 -0.65 -0.46 10.08
CA GLU A 54 -1.39 -1.29 11.04
C GLU A 54 -1.83 -2.62 10.41
N LYS A 55 -2.38 -2.60 9.19
CA LYS A 55 -2.89 -3.82 8.53
C LYS A 55 -1.80 -4.75 7.97
N LEU A 56 -0.72 -4.19 7.45
CA LEU A 56 0.40 -4.97 6.91
C LEU A 56 1.50 -5.22 7.95
N GLN A 57 1.30 -4.78 9.19
CA GLN A 57 2.27 -4.90 10.29
C GLN A 57 3.65 -4.36 9.91
N ILE A 58 3.67 -3.19 9.25
CA ILE A 58 4.89 -2.52 8.80
C ILE A 58 5.25 -1.42 9.81
N GLU A 59 6.36 -1.57 10.52
CA GLU A 59 6.98 -0.50 11.33
C GLU A 59 7.52 0.66 10.46
#